data_AF-A0AA42QX30-F1
#
_entry.id   AF-A0AA42QX30-F1
#
_cell.length_a   1.000
_cell.length_b   1.000
_cell.length_c   1.000
_cell.angle_alpha   90.00
_cell.angle_beta   90.00
_cell.angle_gamma   90.00
#
_symmetry.space_group_name_H-M   'P 1'
#
loop_
_entity.id
_entity.type
_entity.pdbx_description
1 polymer ?
#
loop_
_entity_poly.entity_id
_entity_poly.type
_entity_poly.pdbx_seq_one_letter_code
_entity_poly.pdbx_strand_id
1 'polypeptide(L)'
;MAKQKKRGFFSWLGFGEKEQETEQKTEEQQAVEEQSQPETPVETAAVVEAEEHAHSKEETEAFAEEVVEVTEQVQESEKPEPVVEAVTEAPQAVIEHEELPLPEEVKAEDVSPEEWQAEAETVEIVDAVEEEAAHEPALTDEELEAQALAAQAAEEAVIVVPVEEQAEEEIVQEQEKPTKEGFFARLKRSLLKTKENLGSGFISLFRGKKIDDDLFEELEEQLLIADVGVETTRKIIANLTEGASRKQLRDAEALYGLLKDEMGEILAKVDEPLNIEGKTPFVILMVGVNGVGKTTTIGKLARQFEQQGKTVMLAAGDTFRAAAVEQLQVWGQRNNIPVIAQHTGADSASVIFDAIQAAKSRNVDVLIADTAGRLQNKSHLMEELKKIVRVMKKLDEDAPHEIMLTIDASTGQNAVSQAKLFHEAVGLTGITLTKLDGTAKGGVIFSVADQFGIPIRYIGVGERIEDLRPFKADDFIEALFARED
;
A
#
# COMPACT_ATOMS: atom_id res chain seq x y z
N MET A 1 63.61 24.93 -20.58
CA MET A 1 62.56 23.96 -20.95
C MET A 1 61.88 23.54 -19.64
N ALA A 2 60.81 24.18 -19.19
CA ALA A 2 59.39 23.86 -19.43
C ALA A 2 59.05 22.37 -19.13
N LYS A 3 58.02 21.95 -18.36
CA LYS A 3 56.89 22.59 -17.66
C LYS A 3 56.20 21.52 -16.76
N GLN A 4 55.64 21.96 -15.61
CA GLN A 4 54.38 21.58 -14.89
C GLN A 4 53.84 20.12 -14.90
N LYS A 5 53.62 19.47 -13.74
CA LYS A 5 52.49 19.54 -12.76
C LYS A 5 51.09 19.17 -13.31
N LYS A 6 50.49 18.09 -12.79
CA LYS A 6 49.05 17.78 -12.83
C LYS A 6 48.46 17.86 -11.41
N ARG A 7 47.41 18.68 -11.25
CA ARG A 7 46.45 18.70 -10.14
C ARG A 7 45.10 18.22 -10.68
N GLY A 8 44.25 17.78 -9.74
CA GLY A 8 43.08 16.95 -9.96
C GLY A 8 41.80 17.68 -10.41
N PHE A 9 40.74 16.89 -10.37
CA PHE A 9 39.65 16.78 -11.33
C PHE A 9 38.33 17.38 -10.80
N PHE A 10 38.35 18.62 -10.33
CA PHE A 10 37.16 19.31 -9.79
C PHE A 10 37.02 20.75 -10.31
N SER A 11 37.09 20.94 -11.63
CA SER A 11 36.85 22.26 -12.26
C SER A 11 35.88 22.19 -13.44
N TRP A 12 34.71 21.57 -13.22
CA TRP A 12 33.60 21.64 -14.16
C TRP A 12 32.34 21.97 -13.37
N LEU A 13 31.64 23.04 -13.79
CA LEU A 13 30.52 23.74 -13.13
C LEU A 13 30.99 24.76 -12.07
N GLY A 14 31.30 26.02 -12.36
CA GLY A 14 30.79 26.89 -13.41
C GLY A 14 29.72 27.85 -12.90
N PHE A 15 30.02 28.64 -11.87
CA PHE A 15 29.33 29.91 -11.60
C PHE A 15 30.38 30.96 -11.24
N GLY A 16 30.50 31.96 -12.12
CA GLY A 16 31.51 33.01 -12.08
C GLY A 16 31.12 34.21 -11.22
N GLU A 17 32.16 34.76 -10.59
CA GLU A 17 32.49 36.17 -10.43
C GLU A 17 31.38 37.22 -10.26
N LYS A 18 31.38 37.84 -9.09
CA LYS A 18 31.54 39.30 -8.98
C LYS A 18 32.60 39.64 -7.93
N GLU A 19 33.74 40.12 -8.43
CA GLU A 19 34.44 41.37 -8.04
C GLU A 19 34.06 42.00 -6.68
N GLN A 20 34.94 42.59 -5.87
CA GLN A 20 36.39 42.87 -5.86
C GLN A 20 36.64 43.63 -4.53
N GLU A 21 37.89 43.59 -4.04
CA GLU A 21 38.52 44.60 -3.16
C GLU A 21 38.00 44.69 -1.69
N THR A 22 38.81 44.87 -0.64
CA THR A 22 40.19 45.35 -0.49
C THR A 22 40.70 44.96 0.91
N GLU A 23 42.03 44.79 1.04
CA GLU A 23 42.85 45.16 2.22
C GLU A 23 42.61 44.46 3.58
N GLN A 24 43.58 44.20 4.46
CA GLN A 24 45.04 44.10 4.50
C GLN A 24 45.36 43.74 5.97
N LYS A 25 46.39 42.92 6.18
CA LYS A 25 47.27 42.85 7.38
C LYS A 25 46.77 42.21 8.69
N THR A 26 47.14 40.93 8.86
CA THR A 26 48.36 40.47 9.58
C THR A 26 48.68 40.99 11.00
N GLU A 27 48.80 40.01 11.92
CA GLU A 27 49.68 39.90 13.11
C GLU A 27 49.40 40.85 14.31
N GLU A 28 49.56 40.49 15.59
CA GLU A 28 49.96 39.29 16.33
C GLU A 28 49.75 39.61 17.83
N GLN A 29 49.53 38.58 18.68
CA GLN A 29 50.06 38.37 20.06
C GLN A 29 49.87 39.50 21.13
N GLN A 30 49.58 39.29 22.42
CA GLN A 30 49.90 38.26 23.42
C GLN A 30 49.07 38.62 24.69
N ALA A 31 48.49 37.66 25.41
CA ALA A 31 48.79 37.26 26.81
C ALA A 31 48.84 38.41 27.85
N VAL A 32 48.15 38.37 29.00
CA VAL A 32 48.47 37.55 30.20
C VAL A 32 47.42 37.85 31.30
N GLU A 33 47.02 36.81 32.06
CA GLU A 33 46.59 36.68 33.49
C GLU A 33 45.77 37.81 34.17
N GLU A 34 44.81 37.56 35.06
CA GLU A 34 45.01 36.95 36.37
C GLU A 34 43.66 36.68 37.10
N GLN A 35 43.77 35.88 38.15
CA GLN A 35 42.79 35.13 38.92
C GLN A 35 41.82 35.98 39.79
N SER A 36 40.68 35.38 40.18
CA SER A 36 40.35 35.04 41.59
C SER A 36 38.82 34.91 41.86
N GLN A 37 38.42 33.73 42.32
CA GLN A 37 37.29 33.49 43.24
C GLN A 37 37.78 33.81 44.69
N PRO A 38 36.97 33.87 45.79
CA PRO A 38 35.76 33.07 46.05
C PRO A 38 34.67 33.66 47.02
N GLU A 39 33.68 32.80 47.30
CA GLU A 39 32.80 32.70 48.48
C GLU A 39 31.44 33.44 48.58
N THR A 40 30.41 32.59 48.75
CA THR A 40 29.05 32.76 49.35
C THR A 40 29.11 33.18 50.85
N PRO A 41 28.02 33.44 51.63
CA PRO A 41 26.58 33.14 51.44
C PRO A 41 25.61 34.26 51.90
N VAL A 42 24.29 34.01 51.87
CA VAL A 42 23.31 34.21 52.97
C VAL A 42 21.87 34.42 52.42
N GLU A 43 21.00 33.59 52.98
CA GLU A 43 19.53 33.53 53.02
C GLU A 43 18.83 34.84 53.44
N THR A 44 17.70 35.20 52.82
CA THR A 44 16.49 35.71 53.51
C THR A 44 15.31 35.88 52.55
N ALA A 45 14.12 35.61 53.10
CA ALA A 45 12.81 35.64 52.46
C ALA A 45 12.33 37.03 52.03
N ALA A 46 11.51 37.08 50.97
CA ALA A 46 10.48 38.09 50.80
C ALA A 46 9.31 37.56 49.95
N VAL A 47 8.11 37.76 50.50
CA VAL A 47 6.79 37.54 49.92
C VAL A 47 6.55 38.57 48.80
N VAL A 48 6.00 38.15 47.65
CA VAL A 48 5.21 39.03 46.76
C VAL A 48 4.05 38.22 46.18
N GLU A 49 2.84 38.68 46.48
CA GLU A 49 1.57 38.30 45.84
C GLU A 49 1.46 38.88 44.42
N ALA A 50 0.68 38.17 43.59
CA ALA A 50 -0.19 38.69 42.53
C ALA A 50 0.43 39.44 41.34
N GLU A 51 0.41 38.78 40.17
CA GLU A 51 -0.06 39.39 38.92
C GLU A 51 -0.92 38.38 38.15
N GLU A 52 -2.24 38.55 38.26
CA GLU A 52 -3.21 38.13 37.24
C GLU A 52 -3.03 39.06 36.03
N HIS A 53 -2.75 38.50 34.85
CA HIS A 53 -3.02 39.20 33.60
C HIS A 53 -4.34 38.69 33.01
N ALA A 54 -5.34 39.56 33.17
CA ALA A 54 -6.66 39.45 32.58
C ALA A 54 -6.59 39.43 31.05
N HIS A 55 -7.21 38.41 30.45
CA HIS A 55 -7.64 38.45 29.05
C HIS A 55 -8.68 39.57 28.88
N SER A 56 -8.50 40.37 27.82
CA SER A 56 -9.39 41.47 27.49
C SER A 56 -10.77 40.94 27.11
N LYS A 57 -11.81 41.65 27.56
CA LYS A 57 -13.22 41.36 27.24
C LYS A 57 -13.56 41.48 25.75
N GLU A 58 -12.67 42.02 24.94
CA GLU A 58 -12.87 42.21 23.50
C GLU A 58 -12.55 40.93 22.69
N GLU A 59 -11.69 40.03 23.19
CA GLU A 59 -11.42 38.74 22.52
C GLU A 59 -12.48 37.66 22.85
N THR A 60 -13.26 37.86 23.92
CA THR A 60 -14.35 36.94 24.31
C THR A 60 -15.71 37.31 23.72
N GLU A 61 -15.91 38.57 23.31
CA GLU A 61 -17.11 38.99 22.56
C GLU A 61 -16.99 38.67 21.05
N ALA A 62 -15.79 38.73 20.46
CA ALA A 62 -15.58 38.36 19.05
C ALA A 62 -15.78 36.86 18.78
N PHE A 63 -15.44 35.98 19.74
CA PHE A 63 -15.69 34.54 19.62
C PHE A 63 -17.16 34.18 19.90
N ALA A 64 -17.91 35.02 20.62
CA ALA A 64 -19.32 34.81 20.89
C ALA A 64 -20.23 35.24 19.73
N GLU A 65 -19.83 36.21 18.90
CA GLU A 65 -20.55 36.57 17.67
C GLU A 65 -20.32 35.55 16.54
N GLU A 66 -19.11 34.99 16.42
CA GLU A 66 -18.76 34.01 15.37
C GLU A 66 -19.43 32.63 15.58
N VAL A 67 -19.72 32.25 16.84
CA VAL A 67 -20.43 30.99 17.16
C VAL A 67 -21.95 31.12 17.01
N VAL A 68 -22.50 32.34 17.00
CA VAL A 68 -23.94 32.59 16.82
C VAL A 68 -24.33 32.61 15.34
N GLU A 69 -23.43 33.03 14.44
CA GLU A 69 -23.69 33.08 12.99
C GLU A 69 -23.64 31.69 12.30
N VAL A 70 -22.95 30.71 12.89
CA VAL A 70 -22.86 29.33 12.35
C VAL A 70 -24.03 28.43 12.80
N THR A 71 -24.77 28.81 13.84
CA THR A 71 -25.97 28.08 14.28
C THR A 71 -27.29 28.53 13.64
N GLU A 72 -27.28 29.56 12.81
CA GLU A 72 -28.49 30.09 12.13
C GLU A 72 -28.71 29.57 10.70
N GLN A 73 -27.83 28.70 10.16
CA GLN A 73 -27.99 28.10 8.82
C GLN A 73 -28.41 26.61 8.81
N VAL A 74 -28.86 26.03 9.93
CA VAL A 74 -29.36 24.63 9.98
C VAL A 74 -30.81 24.51 10.51
N GLN A 75 -31.59 25.59 10.50
CA GLN A 75 -33.02 25.53 10.84
C GLN A 75 -33.90 26.25 9.82
N GLU A 76 -34.00 25.70 8.61
CA GLU A 76 -35.16 25.92 7.76
C GLU A 76 -35.43 24.69 6.88
N SER A 77 -36.07 23.66 7.44
CA SER A 77 -37.01 22.77 6.73
C SER A 77 -37.44 21.60 7.62
N GLU A 78 -38.26 21.88 8.63
CA GLU A 78 -39.22 20.87 9.12
C GLU A 78 -40.37 21.58 9.85
N LYS A 79 -41.58 21.38 9.33
CA LYS A 79 -42.82 21.86 9.94
C LYS A 79 -43.77 20.67 10.07
N PRO A 80 -44.18 20.28 11.29
CA PRO A 80 -45.13 19.19 11.50
C PRO A 80 -46.56 19.68 11.79
N GLU A 81 -47.46 18.69 11.88
CA GLU A 81 -48.78 18.61 12.56
C GLU A 81 -50.06 18.65 11.69
N PRO A 82 -51.21 18.06 12.14
CA PRO A 82 -51.43 17.11 13.26
C PRO A 82 -52.35 15.89 12.94
N VAL A 83 -52.45 15.01 13.94
CA VAL A 83 -53.27 13.79 14.07
C VAL A 83 -54.74 14.09 14.38
N VAL A 84 -55.69 13.27 13.87
CA VAL A 84 -56.99 13.02 14.52
C VAL A 84 -57.45 11.56 14.31
N GLU A 85 -57.90 10.93 15.40
CA GLU A 85 -58.46 9.57 15.51
C GLU A 85 -59.88 9.42 14.91
N ALA A 86 -60.25 8.22 14.45
CA ALA A 86 -61.57 7.60 14.64
C ALA A 86 -61.59 6.10 14.22
N VAL A 87 -62.55 5.37 14.78
CA VAL A 87 -62.58 3.93 15.10
C VAL A 87 -63.45 3.12 14.11
N THR A 88 -63.38 1.77 14.20
CA THR A 88 -64.35 0.72 13.74
C THR A 88 -64.29 0.35 12.24
N GLU A 89 -64.49 -0.88 11.75
CA GLU A 89 -64.98 -2.18 12.23
C GLU A 89 -64.59 -3.26 11.18
N ALA A 90 -64.42 -4.53 11.56
CA ALA A 90 -64.42 -5.67 10.63
C ALA A 90 -65.88 -6.09 10.33
N PRO A 91 -66.20 -6.81 9.22
CA PRO A 91 -66.18 -8.28 9.29
C PRO A 91 -65.86 -9.03 7.98
N GLN A 92 -65.97 -10.36 8.07
CA GLN A 92 -65.49 -11.44 7.20
C GLN A 92 -66.45 -11.90 6.08
N ALA A 93 -65.87 -12.72 5.18
CA ALA A 93 -66.43 -13.90 4.48
C ALA A 93 -67.35 -13.70 3.26
N VAL A 94 -67.12 -14.43 2.15
CA VAL A 94 -67.71 -15.75 1.80
C VAL A 94 -67.14 -16.25 0.45
N ILE A 95 -67.03 -17.57 0.36
CA ILE A 95 -66.53 -18.44 -0.73
C ILE A 95 -67.59 -18.60 -1.84
N GLU A 96 -67.19 -18.76 -3.10
CA GLU A 96 -67.86 -19.70 -4.03
C GLU A 96 -66.96 -20.11 -5.20
N HIS A 97 -66.85 -21.42 -5.41
CA HIS A 97 -66.25 -22.12 -6.54
C HIS A 97 -67.28 -22.24 -7.66
N GLU A 98 -66.86 -22.16 -8.93
CA GLU A 98 -67.53 -22.92 -9.99
C GLU A 98 -66.53 -23.36 -11.09
N GLU A 99 -66.73 -24.60 -11.54
CA GLU A 99 -65.84 -25.44 -12.33
C GLU A 99 -65.88 -25.19 -13.85
N LEU A 100 -64.85 -25.72 -14.51
CA LEU A 100 -64.56 -25.75 -15.95
C LEU A 100 -65.68 -26.36 -16.82
N PRO A 101 -65.66 -26.08 -18.13
CA PRO A 101 -65.33 -27.19 -19.05
C PRO A 101 -64.35 -26.82 -20.20
N LEU A 102 -63.56 -27.81 -20.58
CA LEU A 102 -62.76 -27.92 -21.83
C LEU A 102 -63.62 -28.55 -22.96
N PRO A 103 -63.14 -28.76 -24.21
CA PRO A 103 -62.23 -27.98 -25.07
C PRO A 103 -62.78 -27.80 -26.52
N GLU A 104 -62.15 -26.95 -27.35
CA GLU A 104 -62.16 -27.14 -28.82
C GLU A 104 -60.88 -26.57 -29.46
N GLU A 105 -60.22 -27.39 -30.27
CA GLU A 105 -59.04 -27.07 -31.08
C GLU A 105 -59.42 -26.14 -32.24
N VAL A 106 -58.64 -25.09 -32.56
CA VAL A 106 -57.84 -24.97 -33.81
C VAL A 106 -57.21 -23.59 -34.01
N LYS A 107 -55.96 -23.65 -34.50
CA LYS A 107 -55.24 -22.74 -35.42
C LYS A 107 -54.41 -21.57 -34.87
N ALA A 108 -53.17 -21.58 -35.36
CA ALA A 108 -52.14 -20.56 -35.30
C ALA A 108 -52.54 -19.27 -36.04
N GLU A 109 -52.16 -18.11 -35.48
CA GLU A 109 -51.25 -17.13 -36.09
C GLU A 109 -51.12 -15.88 -35.17
N ASP A 110 -49.89 -15.35 -35.15
CA ASP A 110 -49.43 -14.00 -34.83
C ASP A 110 -49.73 -13.35 -33.47
N VAL A 111 -48.69 -13.35 -32.62
CA VAL A 111 -48.54 -12.41 -31.50
C VAL A 111 -47.56 -11.30 -31.90
N SER A 112 -48.02 -10.07 -31.71
CA SER A 112 -47.30 -8.80 -31.94
C SER A 112 -46.08 -8.64 -31.01
N PRO A 113 -45.01 -7.95 -31.46
CA PRO A 113 -43.83 -7.67 -30.64
C PRO A 113 -43.95 -6.29 -29.97
N GLU A 114 -44.23 -6.26 -28.67
CA GLU A 114 -44.02 -5.08 -27.82
C GLU A 114 -43.39 -5.50 -26.48
N GLU A 115 -42.17 -6.06 -26.51
CA GLU A 115 -41.31 -6.20 -25.32
C GLU A 115 -39.81 -6.10 -25.70
N TRP A 116 -39.40 -5.09 -26.48
CA TRP A 116 -37.98 -4.85 -26.80
C TRP A 116 -37.66 -3.35 -26.78
N GLN A 117 -37.59 -2.75 -25.58
CA GLN A 117 -37.12 -1.36 -25.42
C GLN A 117 -36.00 -1.19 -24.37
N ALA A 118 -35.47 -2.26 -23.77
CA ALA A 118 -34.35 -2.15 -22.83
C ALA A 118 -32.95 -2.29 -23.46
N GLU A 119 -32.85 -2.60 -24.77
CA GLU A 119 -31.56 -2.77 -25.47
C GLU A 119 -31.12 -1.52 -26.26
N ALA A 120 -31.98 -0.54 -26.46
CA ALA A 120 -31.67 0.65 -27.27
C ALA A 120 -30.80 1.67 -26.52
N GLU A 121 -30.87 1.74 -25.19
CA GLU A 121 -30.11 2.71 -24.39
C GLU A 121 -28.63 2.29 -24.17
N THR A 122 -28.30 1.01 -24.40
CA THR A 122 -26.93 0.50 -24.33
C THR A 122 -26.12 0.69 -25.61
N VAL A 123 -26.75 1.02 -26.74
CA VAL A 123 -26.06 1.18 -28.04
C VAL A 123 -25.53 2.60 -28.24
N GLU A 124 -26.23 3.63 -27.75
CA GLU A 124 -25.77 5.04 -27.90
C GLU A 124 -24.50 5.36 -27.09
N ILE A 125 -24.19 4.59 -26.05
CA ILE A 125 -22.96 4.78 -25.25
C ILE A 125 -21.75 4.13 -25.94
N VAL A 126 -21.95 3.16 -26.85
CA VAL A 126 -20.85 2.48 -27.57
C VAL A 126 -20.39 3.29 -28.77
N ASP A 127 -21.31 3.91 -29.50
CA ASP A 127 -20.99 4.77 -30.66
C ASP A 127 -20.26 6.06 -30.25
N ALA A 128 -20.58 6.64 -29.08
CA ALA A 128 -19.89 7.84 -28.58
C ALA A 128 -18.44 7.58 -28.12
N VAL A 129 -18.08 6.33 -27.81
CA VAL A 129 -16.73 5.92 -27.39
C VAL A 129 -15.85 5.60 -28.60
N GLU A 130 -16.44 5.19 -29.73
CA GLU A 130 -15.71 4.94 -30.98
C GLU A 130 -15.28 6.24 -31.69
N GLU A 131 -16.05 7.34 -31.59
CA GLU A 131 -15.70 8.62 -32.21
C GLU A 131 -14.59 9.41 -31.46
N GLU A 132 -14.45 9.30 -30.14
CA GLU A 132 -13.38 9.99 -29.39
C GLU A 132 -12.04 9.24 -29.38
N ALA A 133 -12.02 7.93 -29.65
CA ALA A 133 -10.79 7.15 -29.77
C ALA A 133 -10.00 7.46 -31.07
N ALA A 134 -10.61 8.16 -32.03
CA ALA A 134 -9.99 8.52 -33.30
C ALA A 134 -9.03 9.73 -33.21
N HIS A 135 -8.89 10.37 -32.04
CA HIS A 135 -8.10 11.59 -31.86
C HIS A 135 -6.99 11.47 -30.80
N GLU A 136 -6.30 10.34 -30.74
CA GLU A 136 -5.01 10.24 -30.03
C GLU A 136 -3.83 10.56 -30.98
N PRO A 137 -2.77 11.23 -30.50
CA PRO A 137 -1.55 11.41 -31.29
C PRO A 137 -0.87 10.05 -31.49
N ALA A 138 -0.87 9.57 -32.73
CA ALA A 138 -0.10 8.40 -33.13
C ALA A 138 1.40 8.67 -32.90
N LEU A 139 2.05 7.79 -32.13
CA LEU A 139 3.52 7.76 -32.00
C LEU A 139 4.13 7.60 -33.39
N THR A 140 5.20 8.34 -33.67
CA THR A 140 5.81 8.30 -35.00
C THR A 140 6.58 6.99 -35.19
N ASP A 141 6.72 6.54 -36.44
CA ASP A 141 7.49 5.33 -36.77
C ASP A 141 8.92 5.36 -36.19
N GLU A 142 9.49 6.56 -36.02
CA GLU A 142 10.81 6.80 -35.44
C GLU A 142 10.87 6.51 -33.92
N GLU A 143 9.78 6.75 -33.19
CA GLU A 143 9.68 6.43 -31.76
C GLU A 143 9.48 4.92 -31.53
N LEU A 144 8.75 4.25 -32.43
CA LEU A 144 8.60 2.79 -32.44
C LEU A 144 9.91 2.08 -32.76
N GLU A 145 10.68 2.57 -33.73
CA GLU A 145 12.01 2.04 -34.04
C GLU A 145 13.00 2.25 -32.90
N ALA A 146 12.98 3.42 -32.23
CA ALA A 146 13.83 3.70 -31.09
C ALA A 146 13.52 2.77 -29.89
N GLN A 147 12.25 2.44 -29.67
CA GLN A 147 11.85 1.49 -28.62
C GLN A 147 12.22 0.04 -28.99
N ALA A 148 12.10 -0.34 -30.26
CA ALA A 148 12.52 -1.67 -30.73
C ALA A 148 14.05 -1.88 -30.60
N LEU A 149 14.85 -0.86 -30.91
CA LEU A 149 16.31 -0.89 -30.73
C LEU A 149 16.72 -0.95 -29.26
N ALA A 150 16.02 -0.23 -28.38
CA ALA A 150 16.24 -0.28 -26.94
C ALA A 150 15.89 -1.66 -26.34
N ALA A 151 14.85 -2.32 -26.87
CA ALA A 151 14.46 -3.67 -26.47
C ALA A 151 15.48 -4.73 -26.92
N GLN A 152 15.98 -4.66 -28.16
CA GLN A 152 17.04 -5.55 -28.65
C GLN A 152 18.35 -5.39 -27.85
N ALA A 153 18.71 -4.16 -27.48
CA ALA A 153 19.91 -3.91 -26.67
C ALA A 153 19.79 -4.49 -25.25
N ALA A 154 18.59 -4.55 -24.68
CA ALA A 154 18.32 -5.20 -23.40
C ALA A 154 18.35 -6.74 -23.50
N GLU A 155 17.96 -7.30 -24.65
CA GLU A 155 17.96 -8.74 -24.92
C GLU A 155 19.39 -9.27 -25.17
N GLU A 156 20.24 -8.55 -25.91
CA GLU A 156 21.65 -8.91 -26.11
C GLU A 156 22.48 -8.84 -24.82
N ALA A 157 22.14 -7.93 -23.89
CA ALA A 157 22.83 -7.82 -22.60
C ALA A 157 22.61 -9.03 -21.67
N VAL A 158 21.60 -9.86 -21.93
CA VAL A 158 21.28 -11.06 -21.13
C VAL A 158 21.94 -12.33 -21.70
N ILE A 159 22.39 -12.33 -22.96
CA ILE A 159 22.80 -13.55 -23.69
C ILE A 159 24.31 -13.84 -23.62
N VAL A 160 25.16 -12.90 -23.17
CA VAL A 160 26.63 -13.10 -23.18
C VAL A 160 27.17 -13.59 -21.83
N VAL A 161 26.95 -14.87 -21.53
CA VAL A 161 27.88 -15.64 -20.70
C VAL A 161 28.09 -17.00 -21.38
N PRO A 162 29.25 -17.27 -22.02
CA PRO A 162 29.52 -18.58 -22.59
C PRO A 162 29.90 -19.55 -21.48
N VAL A 163 29.20 -20.68 -21.40
CA VAL A 163 29.55 -21.81 -20.55
C VAL A 163 30.56 -22.69 -21.30
N GLU A 164 31.81 -22.71 -20.83
CA GLU A 164 32.76 -23.76 -21.18
C GLU A 164 32.42 -25.03 -20.39
N GLU A 165 32.33 -26.13 -21.13
CA GLU A 165 32.00 -27.47 -20.66
C GLU A 165 33.25 -28.11 -20.01
N GLN A 166 33.26 -28.26 -18.69
CA GLN A 166 34.20 -29.13 -17.97
C GLN A 166 33.45 -29.98 -16.94
N ALA A 167 33.77 -31.27 -16.96
CA ALA A 167 33.11 -32.36 -16.28
C ALA A 167 32.99 -32.17 -14.76
N GLU A 168 31.79 -32.45 -14.24
CA GLU A 168 31.47 -32.47 -12.81
C GLU A 168 32.03 -33.74 -12.14
N GLU A 169 32.93 -33.56 -11.19
CA GLU A 169 33.06 -34.47 -10.05
C GLU A 169 32.01 -34.04 -9.01
N GLU A 170 31.06 -34.93 -8.71
CA GLU A 170 30.00 -34.71 -7.72
C GLU A 170 30.60 -34.48 -6.32
N ILE A 171 30.56 -33.22 -5.87
CA ILE A 171 30.62 -32.89 -4.45
C ILE A 171 29.18 -32.63 -4.02
N VAL A 172 28.55 -33.64 -3.43
CA VAL A 172 27.23 -33.52 -2.80
C VAL A 172 27.37 -32.56 -1.60
N GLN A 173 27.07 -31.28 -1.80
CA GLN A 173 26.75 -30.38 -0.69
C GLN A 173 25.29 -30.65 -0.31
N GLU A 174 25.14 -31.34 0.82
CA GLU A 174 23.89 -31.52 1.52
C GLU A 174 23.27 -30.14 1.80
N GLN A 175 22.22 -29.78 1.05
CA GLN A 175 21.44 -28.58 1.32
C GLN A 175 20.78 -28.75 2.69
N GLU A 176 21.33 -28.09 3.70
CA GLU A 176 20.70 -28.01 5.01
C GLU A 176 19.29 -27.42 4.87
N LYS A 177 18.30 -28.13 5.43
CA LYS A 177 16.91 -27.66 5.50
C LYS A 177 16.88 -26.27 6.15
N PRO A 178 16.03 -25.34 5.68
CA PRO A 178 16.01 -23.99 6.22
C PRO A 178 15.57 -24.03 7.70
N THR A 179 16.50 -23.75 8.61
CA THR A 179 16.22 -23.53 10.03
C THR A 179 15.60 -22.15 10.24
N LYS A 180 14.87 -21.97 11.35
CA LYS A 180 14.29 -20.68 11.76
C LYS A 180 15.36 -19.58 11.87
N GLU A 181 16.58 -19.96 12.24
CA GLU A 181 17.76 -19.10 12.32
C GLU A 181 18.15 -18.52 10.94
N GLY A 182 18.11 -19.33 9.87
CA GLY A 182 18.36 -18.85 8.50
C GLY A 182 17.24 -17.97 7.92
N PHE A 183 16.02 -18.08 8.44
CA PHE A 183 14.89 -17.21 8.07
C PHE A 183 15.03 -15.82 8.70
N PHE A 184 15.19 -15.77 10.01
CA PHE A 184 15.30 -14.51 10.74
C PHE A 184 16.54 -13.72 10.30
N ALA A 185 17.66 -14.40 10.03
CA ALA A 185 18.84 -13.77 9.45
C ALA A 185 18.58 -13.13 8.08
N ARG A 186 17.76 -13.77 7.22
CA ARG A 186 17.38 -13.19 5.92
C ARG A 186 16.47 -11.97 6.08
N LEU A 187 15.47 -12.03 6.96
CA LEU A 187 14.58 -10.91 7.24
C LEU A 187 15.35 -9.71 7.84
N LYS A 188 16.24 -9.96 8.81
CA LYS A 188 17.15 -8.96 9.34
C LYS A 188 17.97 -8.30 8.24
N ARG A 189 18.56 -9.10 7.34
CA ARG A 189 19.38 -8.61 6.24
C ARG A 189 18.58 -7.81 5.22
N SER A 190 17.36 -8.24 4.87
CA SER A 190 16.52 -7.47 3.95
C SER A 190 16.14 -6.12 4.55
N LEU A 191 15.90 -6.05 5.86
CA LEU A 191 15.51 -4.80 6.50
C LEU A 191 16.69 -3.87 6.81
N LEU A 192 17.94 -4.25 6.48
CA LEU A 192 19.16 -3.53 6.88
C LEU A 192 19.07 -2.01 6.64
N LYS A 193 18.70 -1.58 5.43
CA LYS A 193 18.56 -0.15 5.09
C LYS A 193 17.47 0.55 5.91
N THR A 194 16.37 -0.13 6.16
CA THR A 194 15.28 0.41 6.99
C THR A 194 15.72 0.47 8.46
N LYS A 195 16.51 -0.51 8.92
CA LYS A 195 17.03 -0.60 10.29
C LYS A 195 18.08 0.46 10.66
N GLU A 196 18.70 1.08 9.66
CA GLU A 196 19.59 2.23 9.89
C GLU A 196 18.77 3.47 10.31
N ASN A 197 17.57 3.63 9.76
CA ASN A 197 16.68 4.77 10.06
C ASN A 197 15.61 4.47 11.11
N LEU A 198 15.23 3.21 11.28
CA LEU A 198 14.25 2.71 12.24
C LEU A 198 14.83 1.58 13.09
N GLY A 199 14.23 1.25 14.22
CA GLY A 199 14.68 0.10 15.00
C GLY A 199 16.08 0.32 15.57
N SER A 200 17.11 -0.38 15.10
CA SER A 200 18.48 -0.22 15.62
C SER A 200 19.03 1.21 15.51
N GLY A 201 18.62 1.99 14.49
CA GLY A 201 18.99 3.40 14.35
C GLY A 201 18.67 4.25 15.58
N PHE A 202 17.54 3.97 16.24
CA PHE A 202 17.09 4.69 17.44
C PHE A 202 17.99 4.47 18.66
N ILE A 203 18.78 3.39 18.70
CA ILE A 203 19.70 3.15 19.83
C ILE A 203 20.73 4.28 19.92
N SER A 204 21.19 4.77 18.77
CA SER A 204 22.12 5.90 18.71
C SER A 204 21.48 7.22 19.18
N LEU A 205 20.19 7.39 18.90
CA LEU A 205 19.40 8.55 19.31
C LEU A 205 19.26 8.61 20.83
N PHE A 206 18.93 7.46 21.45
CA PHE A 206 18.67 7.38 22.88
C PHE A 206 19.93 7.36 23.76
N ARG A 207 21.10 7.03 23.20
CA ARG A 207 22.31 6.81 24.02
C ARG A 207 22.80 8.09 24.70
N GLY A 208 22.64 8.14 26.03
CA GLY A 208 23.16 9.22 26.87
C GLY A 208 22.32 10.50 26.87
N LYS A 209 21.14 10.51 26.22
CA LYS A 209 20.19 11.62 26.24
C LYS A 209 19.21 11.48 27.41
N LYS A 210 18.74 12.62 27.91
CA LYS A 210 17.61 12.64 28.86
C LYS A 210 16.31 12.57 28.08
N ILE A 211 15.24 12.12 28.76
CA ILE A 211 13.90 12.17 28.19
C ILE A 211 13.36 13.59 28.42
N ASP A 212 13.40 14.40 27.38
CA ASP A 212 12.91 15.76 27.29
C ASP A 212 12.21 16.00 25.93
N ASP A 213 11.61 17.17 25.75
CA ASP A 213 10.85 17.51 24.55
C ASP A 213 11.74 17.47 23.29
N ASP A 214 13.00 17.92 23.40
CA ASP A 214 13.99 17.87 22.32
C ASP A 214 14.21 16.42 21.82
N LEU A 215 14.28 15.43 22.72
CA LEU A 215 14.39 14.02 22.33
C LEU A 215 13.16 13.53 21.53
N PHE A 216 11.96 13.95 21.92
CA PHE A 216 10.73 13.56 21.22
C PHE A 216 10.62 14.22 19.84
N GLU A 217 11.06 15.47 19.70
CA GLU A 217 11.13 16.16 18.41
C GLU A 217 12.10 15.45 17.45
N GLU A 218 13.30 15.09 17.92
CA GLU A 218 14.25 14.33 17.09
C GLU A 218 13.71 12.94 16.72
N LEU A 219 13.01 12.27 17.63
CA LEU A 219 12.38 10.97 17.35
C LEU A 219 11.26 11.12 16.31
N GLU A 220 10.43 12.16 16.42
CA GLU A 220 9.40 12.50 15.43
C GLU A 220 10.04 12.71 14.05
N GLU A 221 11.12 13.49 13.97
CA GLU A 221 11.85 13.72 12.72
C GLU A 221 12.33 12.40 12.09
N GLN A 222 12.94 11.52 12.88
CA GLN A 222 13.42 10.23 12.37
C GLN A 222 12.29 9.33 11.86
N LEU A 223 11.15 9.27 12.57
CA LEU A 223 9.98 8.51 12.14
C LEU A 223 9.41 9.05 10.81
N LEU A 224 9.40 10.37 10.64
CA LEU A 224 8.96 11.01 9.39
C LEU A 224 9.92 10.72 8.23
N ILE A 225 11.24 10.82 8.45
CA ILE A 225 12.27 10.49 7.45
C ILE A 225 12.13 9.04 6.96
N ALA A 226 11.76 8.14 7.87
CA ALA A 226 11.56 6.74 7.57
C ALA A 226 10.22 6.40 6.88
N ASP A 227 9.42 7.40 6.51
CA ASP A 227 8.09 7.27 5.87
C ASP A 227 7.03 6.59 6.77
N VAL A 228 7.08 6.77 8.11
CA VAL A 228 6.00 6.32 9.02
C VAL A 228 4.71 7.13 8.85
N GLY A 229 4.81 8.36 8.35
CA GLY A 229 3.67 9.25 8.06
C GLY A 229 3.25 10.08 9.27
N VAL A 230 2.71 11.28 9.00
CA VAL A 230 2.47 12.30 10.04
C VAL A 230 1.49 11.85 11.11
N GLU A 231 0.36 11.27 10.73
CA GLU A 231 -0.69 10.85 11.68
C GLU A 231 -0.20 9.74 12.60
N THR A 232 0.40 8.69 12.01
CA THR A 232 0.95 7.54 12.73
C THR A 232 2.10 7.95 13.64
N THR A 233 3.01 8.83 13.16
CA THR A 233 4.11 9.35 13.99
C THR A 233 3.58 10.11 15.19
N ARG A 234 2.63 11.04 15.00
CA ARG A 234 2.02 11.80 16.11
C ARG A 234 1.40 10.87 17.14
N LYS A 235 0.72 9.80 16.70
CA LYS A 235 0.15 8.79 17.58
C LYS A 235 1.21 8.05 18.39
N ILE A 236 2.28 7.60 17.73
CA ILE A 236 3.41 6.95 18.39
C ILE A 236 4.04 7.87 19.43
N ILE A 237 4.33 9.12 19.08
CA ILE A 237 4.93 10.10 20.00
C ILE A 237 4.01 10.37 21.20
N ALA A 238 2.71 10.61 20.97
CA ALA A 238 1.75 10.84 22.05
C ALA A 238 1.68 9.66 23.03
N ASN A 239 1.58 8.43 22.52
CA ASN A 239 1.52 7.21 23.33
C ASN A 239 2.83 6.97 24.08
N LEU A 240 3.97 7.27 23.45
CA LEU A 240 5.29 7.14 24.06
C LEU A 240 5.50 8.15 25.19
N THR A 241 5.11 9.42 25.00
CA THR A 241 5.16 10.47 26.02
C THR A 241 4.27 10.13 27.22
N GLU A 242 3.05 9.64 26.97
CA GLU A 242 2.17 9.17 28.02
C GLU A 242 2.74 7.94 28.75
N GLY A 243 3.29 6.97 28.02
CA GLY A 243 3.91 5.78 28.59
C GLY A 243 5.14 6.08 29.44
N ALA A 244 6.00 7.00 28.99
CA ALA A 244 7.19 7.44 29.69
C ALA A 244 6.85 8.16 31.00
N SER A 245 5.85 9.06 30.98
CA SER A 245 5.39 9.77 32.18
C SER A 245 4.74 8.84 33.21
N ARG A 246 3.87 7.92 32.78
CA ARG A 246 3.19 6.94 33.65
C ARG A 246 4.18 5.99 34.34
N LYS A 247 5.21 5.52 33.61
CA LYS A 247 6.24 4.62 34.14
C LYS A 247 7.38 5.36 34.84
N GLN A 248 7.34 6.70 34.90
CA GLN A 248 8.42 7.56 35.41
C GLN A 248 9.79 7.16 34.86
N LEU A 249 9.84 6.88 33.55
CA LEU A 249 11.09 6.46 32.92
C LEU A 249 12.10 7.60 33.03
N ARG A 250 13.29 7.26 33.52
CA ARG A 250 14.42 8.20 33.63
C ARG A 250 15.51 7.90 32.60
N ASP A 251 15.38 6.81 31.87
CA ASP A 251 16.39 6.27 30.98
C ASP A 251 15.82 6.09 29.57
N ALA A 252 16.53 6.65 28.60
CA ALA A 252 16.20 6.57 27.19
C ALA A 252 16.32 5.14 26.63
N GLU A 253 17.10 4.24 27.26
CA GLU A 253 17.09 2.81 26.88
C GLU A 253 15.74 2.14 27.18
N ALA A 254 15.03 2.57 28.22
CA ALA A 254 13.68 2.07 28.50
C ALA A 254 12.65 2.60 27.49
N LEU A 255 12.88 3.80 26.94
CA LEU A 255 12.06 4.39 25.89
C LEU A 255 12.14 3.58 24.58
N TYR A 256 13.30 3.00 24.29
CA TYR A 256 13.49 2.08 23.17
C TYR A 256 12.56 0.85 23.24
N GLY A 257 12.44 0.26 24.44
CA GLY A 257 11.53 -0.86 24.68
C GLY A 257 10.07 -0.45 24.48
N LEU A 258 9.66 0.71 25.00
CA LEU A 258 8.31 1.23 24.78
C LEU A 258 8.01 1.50 23.30
N LEU A 259 8.96 2.06 22.56
CA LEU A 259 8.79 2.33 21.13
C LEU A 259 8.61 1.02 20.34
N LYS A 260 9.39 -0.01 20.68
CA LYS A 260 9.24 -1.35 20.09
C LYS A 260 7.85 -1.91 20.36
N ASP A 261 7.37 -1.83 21.61
CA ASP A 261 6.06 -2.31 22.01
C ASP A 261 4.95 -1.56 21.27
N GLU A 262 5.01 -0.21 21.24
CA GLU A 262 4.02 0.65 20.58
C GLU A 262 3.93 0.36 19.06
N MET A 263 5.07 0.29 18.39
CA MET A 263 5.10 -0.05 16.96
C MET A 263 4.64 -1.49 16.70
N GLY A 264 4.89 -2.41 17.65
CA GLY A 264 4.37 -3.76 17.60
C GLY A 264 2.85 -3.84 17.76
N GLU A 265 2.26 -3.05 18.64
CA GLU A 265 0.81 -2.99 18.83
C GLU A 265 0.07 -2.48 17.58
N ILE A 266 0.68 -1.56 16.83
CA ILE A 266 0.14 -1.11 15.53
C ILE A 266 0.08 -2.28 14.55
N LEU A 267 1.17 -3.03 14.41
CA LEU A 267 1.25 -4.14 13.45
C LEU A 267 0.45 -5.37 13.87
N ALA A 268 0.31 -5.62 15.17
CA ALA A 268 -0.46 -6.76 15.68
C ALA A 268 -1.94 -6.70 15.27
N LYS A 269 -2.50 -5.50 15.07
CA LYS A 269 -3.89 -5.30 14.63
C LYS A 269 -4.16 -5.79 13.20
N VAL A 270 -3.10 -5.94 12.40
CA VAL A 270 -3.18 -6.35 10.99
C VAL A 270 -2.42 -7.66 10.71
N ASP A 271 -1.96 -8.37 11.75
CA ASP A 271 -1.37 -9.71 11.63
C ASP A 271 -2.46 -10.77 11.53
N GLU A 272 -2.92 -10.99 10.30
CA GLU A 272 -3.84 -12.06 9.98
C GLU A 272 -3.38 -12.76 8.68
N PRO A 273 -2.74 -13.93 8.76
CA PRO A 273 -2.34 -14.68 7.58
C PRO A 273 -3.55 -15.06 6.70
N LEU A 274 -3.33 -15.11 5.38
CA LEU A 274 -4.38 -15.49 4.44
C LEU A 274 -4.81 -16.94 4.68
N ASN A 275 -6.10 -17.15 4.95
CA ASN A 275 -6.71 -18.48 5.06
C ASN A 275 -7.50 -18.80 3.79
N ILE A 276 -7.07 -19.85 3.08
CA ILE A 276 -7.68 -20.30 1.82
C ILE A 276 -8.62 -21.52 1.99
N GLU A 277 -8.92 -21.93 3.21
CA GLU A 277 -9.75 -23.10 3.49
C GLU A 277 -11.26 -22.83 3.32
N GLY A 278 -12.04 -23.88 3.06
CA GLY A 278 -13.50 -23.82 3.05
C GLY A 278 -14.15 -23.34 1.76
N LYS A 279 -13.36 -22.98 0.74
CA LYS A 279 -13.84 -22.54 -0.59
C LYS A 279 -13.10 -23.28 -1.71
N THR A 280 -13.79 -23.59 -2.81
CA THR A 280 -13.20 -24.30 -3.96
C THR A 280 -13.89 -23.86 -5.25
N PRO A 281 -13.27 -22.97 -6.06
CA PRO A 281 -11.97 -22.34 -5.82
C PRO A 281 -12.04 -21.22 -4.76
N PHE A 282 -10.97 -21.05 -3.98
CA PHE A 282 -10.67 -19.79 -3.31
C PHE A 282 -10.19 -18.79 -4.38
N VAL A 283 -10.76 -17.59 -4.42
CA VAL A 283 -10.57 -16.62 -5.51
C VAL A 283 -9.86 -15.39 -4.98
N ILE A 284 -8.64 -15.15 -5.45
CA ILE A 284 -7.81 -14.00 -5.10
C ILE A 284 -7.79 -13.03 -6.28
N LEU A 285 -8.31 -11.83 -6.08
CA LEU A 285 -8.21 -10.71 -7.03
C LEU A 285 -7.00 -9.85 -6.65
N MET A 286 -5.98 -9.83 -7.50
CA MET A 286 -4.76 -9.05 -7.27
C MET A 286 -4.91 -7.67 -7.87
N VAL A 287 -4.81 -6.62 -7.05
CA VAL A 287 -4.92 -5.22 -7.48
C VAL A 287 -3.69 -4.41 -7.08
N GLY A 288 -3.53 -3.24 -7.68
CA GLY A 288 -2.39 -2.34 -7.44
C GLY A 288 -1.84 -1.75 -8.72
N VAL A 289 -0.92 -0.80 -8.61
CA VAL A 289 -0.39 -0.08 -9.78
C VAL A 289 0.67 -0.88 -10.53
N ASN A 290 1.10 -0.40 -11.69
CA ASN A 290 2.16 -1.05 -12.46
C ASN A 290 3.51 -0.94 -11.73
N GLY A 291 4.37 -1.96 -11.87
CA GLY A 291 5.73 -1.95 -11.33
C GLY A 291 5.86 -2.26 -9.83
N VAL A 292 4.75 -2.37 -9.08
CA VAL A 292 4.76 -2.73 -7.64
C VAL A 292 4.96 -4.23 -7.38
N GLY A 293 5.12 -5.03 -8.43
CA GLY A 293 5.39 -6.47 -8.29
C GLY A 293 4.17 -7.40 -8.26
N LYS A 294 2.97 -6.96 -8.69
CA LYS A 294 1.75 -7.81 -8.76
C LYS A 294 1.97 -9.18 -9.42
N THR A 295 2.40 -9.20 -10.68
CA THR A 295 2.61 -10.43 -11.46
C THR A 295 3.70 -11.31 -10.84
N THR A 296 4.74 -10.71 -10.27
CA THR A 296 5.77 -11.44 -9.50
C THR A 296 5.18 -12.07 -8.25
N THR A 297 4.37 -11.34 -7.48
CA THR A 297 3.67 -11.85 -6.30
C THR A 297 2.72 -12.98 -6.67
N ILE A 298 1.96 -12.87 -7.77
CA ILE A 298 1.09 -13.94 -8.29
C ILE A 298 1.88 -15.22 -8.48
N GLY A 299 3.00 -15.15 -9.18
CA GLY A 299 3.84 -16.32 -9.39
C GLY A 299 4.32 -16.94 -8.07
N LYS A 300 4.85 -16.11 -7.17
CA LYS A 300 5.33 -16.59 -5.86
C LYS A 300 4.21 -17.26 -5.05
N LEU A 301 3.01 -16.66 -4.99
CA LEU A 301 1.85 -17.25 -4.32
C LEU A 301 1.43 -18.56 -4.96
N ALA A 302 1.36 -18.61 -6.29
CA ALA A 302 0.98 -19.81 -7.02
C ALA A 302 1.91 -20.97 -6.69
N ARG A 303 3.23 -20.73 -6.69
CA ARG A 303 4.22 -21.73 -6.29
C ARG A 303 4.10 -22.15 -4.83
N GLN A 304 3.81 -21.22 -3.92
CA GLN A 304 3.62 -21.54 -2.50
C GLN A 304 2.41 -22.44 -2.28
N PHE A 305 1.29 -22.18 -2.96
CA PHE A 305 0.10 -23.03 -2.88
C PHE A 305 0.35 -24.41 -3.50
N GLU A 306 1.06 -24.51 -4.63
CA GLU A 306 1.48 -25.81 -5.18
C GLU A 306 2.35 -26.60 -4.20
N GLN A 307 3.30 -25.94 -3.52
CA GLN A 307 4.15 -26.58 -2.49
C GLN A 307 3.34 -27.07 -1.29
N GLN A 308 2.19 -26.46 -1.02
CA GLN A 308 1.22 -26.91 -0.02
C GLN A 308 0.29 -28.02 -0.55
N GLY A 309 0.49 -28.49 -1.78
CA GLY A 309 -0.31 -29.54 -2.42
C GLY A 309 -1.64 -29.05 -2.99
N LYS A 310 -1.84 -27.73 -3.12
CA LYS A 310 -3.05 -27.13 -3.71
C LYS A 310 -2.92 -27.05 -5.22
N THR A 311 -4.01 -27.29 -5.93
CA THR A 311 -4.14 -27.03 -7.35
C THR A 311 -4.41 -25.54 -7.59
N VAL A 312 -3.66 -24.93 -8.51
CA VAL A 312 -3.74 -23.49 -8.78
C VAL A 312 -4.12 -23.25 -10.24
N MET A 313 -4.87 -22.18 -10.49
CA MET A 313 -5.12 -21.63 -11.82
C MET A 313 -4.90 -20.12 -11.80
N LEU A 314 -4.42 -19.58 -12.91
CA LEU A 314 -4.20 -18.14 -13.07
C LEU A 314 -5.17 -17.56 -14.10
N ALA A 315 -5.62 -16.33 -13.89
CA ALA A 315 -6.39 -15.56 -14.87
C ALA A 315 -5.61 -14.31 -15.29
N ALA A 316 -5.39 -14.16 -16.60
CA ALA A 316 -4.66 -13.03 -17.18
C ALA A 316 -5.61 -11.84 -17.43
N GLY A 317 -6.03 -11.16 -16.36
CA GLY A 317 -6.94 -10.01 -16.44
C GLY A 317 -6.27 -8.66 -16.72
N ASP A 318 -4.93 -8.56 -16.86
CA ASP A 318 -4.27 -7.37 -17.42
C ASP A 318 -4.27 -7.45 -18.97
N THR A 319 -5.48 -7.40 -19.56
CA THR A 319 -5.69 -7.63 -21.00
C THR A 319 -5.17 -6.48 -21.87
N PHE A 320 -4.98 -5.29 -21.29
CA PHE A 320 -4.45 -4.10 -21.97
C PHE A 320 -2.95 -4.20 -22.28
N ARG A 321 -2.21 -5.09 -21.61
CA ARG A 321 -0.78 -5.25 -21.79
C ARG A 321 -0.49 -6.65 -22.31
N ALA A 322 -0.30 -6.77 -23.63
CA ALA A 322 0.08 -8.04 -24.27
C ALA A 322 1.25 -8.74 -23.54
N ALA A 323 2.29 -7.97 -23.19
CA ALA A 323 3.44 -8.48 -22.44
C ALA A 323 3.09 -8.99 -21.03
N ALA A 324 2.06 -8.43 -20.37
CA ALA A 324 1.64 -8.91 -19.05
C ALA A 324 0.92 -10.27 -19.15
N VAL A 325 0.05 -10.42 -20.16
CA VAL A 325 -0.59 -11.70 -20.48
C VAL A 325 0.45 -12.76 -20.82
N GLU A 326 1.38 -12.44 -21.72
CA GLU A 326 2.47 -13.34 -22.12
C GLU A 326 3.37 -13.71 -20.94
N GLN A 327 3.75 -12.72 -20.12
CA GLN A 327 4.55 -12.96 -18.92
C GLN A 327 3.85 -13.95 -17.97
N LEU A 328 2.55 -13.80 -17.74
CA LEU A 328 1.79 -14.71 -16.88
C LEU A 328 1.64 -16.11 -17.50
N GLN A 329 1.45 -16.20 -18.82
CA GLN A 329 1.39 -17.46 -19.55
C GLN A 329 2.73 -18.22 -19.51
N VAL A 330 3.85 -17.54 -19.73
CA VAL A 330 5.20 -18.13 -19.58
C VAL A 330 5.42 -18.60 -18.14
N TRP A 331 4.96 -17.84 -17.16
CA TRP A 331 5.03 -18.23 -15.75
C TRP A 331 4.22 -19.50 -15.47
N GLY A 332 3.00 -19.58 -15.99
CA GLY A 332 2.16 -20.76 -15.89
C GLY A 332 2.77 -21.97 -16.58
N GLN A 333 3.25 -21.82 -17.82
CA GLN A 333 3.88 -22.89 -18.58
C GLN A 333 5.13 -23.44 -17.88
N ARG A 334 5.99 -22.56 -17.35
CA ARG A 334 7.22 -22.95 -16.64
C ARG A 334 6.92 -23.77 -15.37
N ASN A 335 5.78 -23.54 -14.74
CA ASN A 335 5.39 -24.20 -13.49
C ASN A 335 4.29 -25.26 -13.68
N ASN A 336 3.85 -25.54 -14.91
CA ASN A 336 2.70 -26.41 -15.21
C ASN A 336 1.38 -25.97 -14.56
N ILE A 337 1.18 -24.66 -14.44
CA ILE A 337 -0.05 -24.05 -13.90
C ILE A 337 -0.92 -23.58 -15.07
N PRO A 338 -2.21 -23.98 -15.15
CA PRO A 338 -3.11 -23.52 -16.19
C PRO A 338 -3.37 -22.02 -16.08
N VAL A 339 -3.27 -21.32 -17.22
CA VAL A 339 -3.55 -19.88 -17.33
C VAL A 339 -4.73 -19.68 -18.28
N ILE A 340 -5.74 -18.96 -17.82
CA ILE A 340 -6.88 -18.52 -18.62
C ILE A 340 -6.58 -17.12 -19.13
N ALA A 341 -6.57 -16.96 -20.45
CA ALA A 341 -6.27 -15.72 -21.14
C ALA A 341 -7.12 -15.64 -22.42
N GLN A 342 -7.40 -14.41 -22.85
CA GLN A 342 -8.02 -14.10 -24.15
C GLN A 342 -7.07 -13.21 -24.97
N HIS A 343 -7.53 -12.69 -26.10
CA HIS A 343 -6.74 -11.79 -26.94
C HIS A 343 -6.47 -10.44 -26.24
N THR A 344 -5.39 -9.75 -26.62
CA THR A 344 -5.08 -8.40 -26.12
C THR A 344 -6.25 -7.45 -26.36
N GLY A 345 -6.60 -6.65 -25.35
CA GLY A 345 -7.74 -5.74 -25.40
C GLY A 345 -9.09 -6.37 -25.09
N ALA A 346 -9.13 -7.68 -24.79
CA ALA A 346 -10.35 -8.33 -24.33
C ALA A 346 -10.87 -7.73 -23.01
N ASP A 347 -12.17 -7.89 -22.74
CA ASP A 347 -12.76 -7.44 -21.49
C ASP A 347 -12.24 -8.25 -20.29
N SER A 348 -11.53 -7.60 -19.37
CA SER A 348 -10.92 -8.22 -18.18
C SER A 348 -11.93 -9.00 -17.32
N ALA A 349 -13.15 -8.47 -17.17
CA ALA A 349 -14.20 -9.13 -16.41
C ALA A 349 -14.66 -10.44 -17.07
N SER A 350 -14.69 -10.49 -18.41
CA SER A 350 -15.02 -11.69 -19.18
C SER A 350 -13.91 -12.76 -19.06
N VAL A 351 -12.64 -12.38 -19.12
CA VAL A 351 -11.51 -13.31 -18.89
C VAL A 351 -11.61 -13.97 -17.50
N ILE A 352 -11.92 -13.17 -16.49
CA ILE A 352 -12.00 -13.65 -15.12
C ILE A 352 -13.26 -14.50 -14.88
N PHE A 353 -14.38 -14.16 -15.52
CA PHE A 353 -15.58 -15.00 -15.52
C PHE A 353 -15.29 -16.40 -16.07
N ASP A 354 -14.63 -16.48 -17.23
CA ASP A 354 -14.21 -17.74 -17.83
C ASP A 354 -13.26 -18.51 -16.91
N ALA A 355 -12.37 -17.80 -16.21
CA ALA A 355 -11.43 -18.41 -15.30
C ALA A 355 -12.09 -19.03 -14.07
N ILE A 356 -13.09 -18.37 -13.48
CA ILE A 356 -13.88 -18.94 -12.36
C ILE A 356 -14.64 -20.18 -12.83
N GLN A 357 -15.26 -20.13 -14.01
CA GLN A 357 -15.97 -21.29 -14.58
C GLN A 357 -15.01 -22.46 -14.86
N ALA A 358 -13.83 -22.18 -15.41
CA ALA A 358 -12.79 -23.17 -15.65
C ALA A 358 -12.25 -23.77 -14.33
N ALA A 359 -12.02 -22.94 -13.32
CA ALA A 359 -11.57 -23.39 -12.00
C ALA A 359 -12.61 -24.27 -11.30
N LYS A 360 -13.89 -23.89 -11.34
CA LYS A 360 -15.01 -24.70 -10.82
C LYS A 360 -15.12 -26.04 -11.53
N SER A 361 -15.13 -26.05 -12.86
CA SER A 361 -15.25 -27.28 -13.66
C SER A 361 -14.08 -28.25 -13.49
N ARG A 362 -12.87 -27.72 -13.22
CA ARG A 362 -11.66 -28.51 -12.99
C ARG A 362 -11.39 -28.81 -11.51
N ASN A 363 -12.27 -28.40 -10.59
CA ASN A 363 -12.10 -28.52 -9.14
C ASN A 363 -10.76 -27.98 -8.65
N VAL A 364 -10.37 -26.79 -9.12
CA VAL A 364 -9.14 -26.11 -8.70
C VAL A 364 -9.32 -25.54 -7.31
N ASP A 365 -8.31 -25.67 -6.46
CA ASP A 365 -8.33 -25.17 -5.08
C ASP A 365 -8.22 -23.64 -5.02
N VAL A 366 -7.31 -23.04 -5.80
CA VAL A 366 -7.05 -21.60 -5.78
C VAL A 366 -7.02 -21.01 -7.19
N LEU A 367 -7.80 -19.94 -7.41
CA LEU A 367 -7.74 -19.09 -8.60
C LEU A 367 -7.12 -17.74 -8.23
N ILE A 368 -6.05 -17.35 -8.92
CA ILE A 368 -5.42 -16.02 -8.76
C ILE A 368 -5.64 -15.22 -10.04
N ALA A 369 -6.35 -14.10 -9.95
CA ALA A 369 -6.64 -13.21 -11.07
C ALA A 369 -5.74 -11.98 -11.03
N ASP A 370 -4.96 -11.78 -12.10
CA ASP A 370 -4.21 -10.53 -12.33
C ASP A 370 -5.17 -9.44 -12.85
N THR A 371 -4.83 -8.17 -12.62
CA THR A 371 -5.58 -7.02 -13.15
C THR A 371 -4.65 -5.95 -13.69
N ALA A 372 -5.20 -5.07 -14.53
CA ALA A 372 -4.53 -3.86 -14.94
C ALA A 372 -4.11 -3.00 -13.72
N GLY A 373 -3.04 -2.20 -13.89
CA GLY A 373 -2.50 -1.31 -12.84
C GLY A 373 -2.21 0.12 -13.30
N ARG A 374 -2.90 0.61 -14.35
CA ARG A 374 -2.67 1.93 -14.95
C ARG A 374 -3.32 3.04 -14.12
N LEU A 375 -2.64 3.53 -13.07
CA LEU A 375 -3.20 4.54 -12.14
C LEU A 375 -3.38 5.93 -12.77
N GLN A 376 -2.71 6.27 -13.88
CA GLN A 376 -2.86 7.58 -14.53
C GLN A 376 -4.30 7.88 -14.96
N ASN A 377 -5.11 6.85 -15.20
CA ASN A 377 -6.53 6.98 -15.50
C ASN A 377 -7.39 6.38 -14.38
N LYS A 378 -7.31 7.00 -13.18
CA LYS A 378 -7.87 6.47 -11.93
C LYS A 378 -9.34 6.06 -12.04
N SER A 379 -10.19 6.90 -12.64
CA SER A 379 -11.64 6.64 -12.71
C SER A 379 -11.95 5.38 -13.52
N HIS A 380 -11.34 5.23 -14.69
CA HIS A 380 -11.56 4.06 -15.54
C HIS A 380 -11.05 2.77 -14.90
N LEU A 381 -9.86 2.80 -14.28
CA LEU A 381 -9.32 1.64 -13.56
C LEU A 381 -10.26 1.20 -12.43
N MET A 382 -10.78 2.14 -11.63
CA MET A 382 -11.64 1.80 -10.50
C MET A 382 -13.00 1.26 -10.97
N GLU A 383 -13.59 1.80 -12.04
CA GLU A 383 -14.82 1.25 -12.62
C GLU A 383 -14.61 -0.14 -13.22
N GLU A 384 -13.45 -0.39 -13.85
CA GLU A 384 -13.08 -1.72 -14.33
C GLU A 384 -13.00 -2.74 -13.18
N LEU A 385 -12.34 -2.38 -12.08
CA LEU A 385 -12.23 -3.26 -10.91
C LEU A 385 -13.60 -3.53 -10.27
N LYS A 386 -14.47 -2.52 -10.15
CA LYS A 386 -15.85 -2.70 -9.69
C LYS A 386 -16.65 -3.62 -10.63
N LYS A 387 -16.45 -3.50 -11.94
CA LYS A 387 -17.08 -4.39 -12.93
C LYS A 387 -16.60 -5.83 -12.74
N ILE A 388 -15.30 -6.05 -12.55
CA ILE A 388 -14.73 -7.38 -12.29
C ILE A 388 -15.37 -8.00 -11.05
N VAL A 389 -15.38 -7.30 -9.90
CA VAL A 389 -15.98 -7.79 -8.65
C VAL A 389 -17.46 -8.13 -8.84
N ARG A 390 -18.21 -7.27 -9.54
CA ARG A 390 -19.63 -7.50 -9.83
C ARG A 390 -19.86 -8.75 -10.68
N VAL A 391 -18.99 -9.01 -11.66
CA VAL A 391 -19.08 -10.19 -12.53
C VAL A 391 -18.70 -11.45 -11.75
N MET A 392 -17.69 -11.41 -10.88
CA MET A 392 -17.36 -12.52 -9.98
C MET A 392 -18.56 -12.91 -9.11
N LYS A 393 -19.24 -11.92 -8.52
CA LYS A 393 -20.42 -12.12 -7.65
C LYS A 393 -21.61 -12.80 -8.34
N LYS A 394 -21.69 -12.74 -9.68
CA LYS A 394 -22.74 -13.47 -10.44
C LYS A 394 -22.51 -14.99 -10.42
N LEU A 395 -21.25 -15.42 -10.29
CA LEU A 395 -20.89 -16.84 -10.27
C LEU A 395 -20.80 -17.40 -8.86
N ASP A 396 -20.41 -16.58 -7.90
CA ASP A 396 -20.26 -16.92 -6.49
C ASP A 396 -20.43 -15.63 -5.67
N GLU A 397 -21.47 -15.56 -4.84
CA GLU A 397 -21.82 -14.36 -4.06
C GLU A 397 -20.69 -13.91 -3.13
N ASP A 398 -19.87 -14.86 -2.66
CA ASP A 398 -18.73 -14.63 -1.77
C ASP A 398 -17.43 -14.32 -2.52
N ALA A 399 -17.42 -14.34 -3.86
CA ALA A 399 -16.23 -14.04 -4.66
C ALA A 399 -16.13 -12.53 -5.00
N PRO A 400 -14.90 -11.96 -5.05
CA PRO A 400 -13.62 -12.58 -4.66
C PRO A 400 -13.54 -12.78 -3.15
N HIS A 401 -12.91 -13.89 -2.74
CA HIS A 401 -12.69 -14.24 -1.34
C HIS A 401 -11.56 -13.40 -0.72
N GLU A 402 -10.64 -12.92 -1.55
CA GLU A 402 -9.58 -11.99 -1.18
C GLU A 402 -9.39 -10.95 -2.29
N ILE A 403 -9.44 -9.67 -1.94
CA ILE A 403 -9.00 -8.55 -2.77
C ILE A 403 -7.66 -8.07 -2.21
N MET A 404 -6.58 -8.53 -2.84
CA MET A 404 -5.21 -8.33 -2.38
C MET A 404 -4.58 -7.14 -3.09
N LEU A 405 -4.35 -6.05 -2.36
CA LEU A 405 -3.56 -4.94 -2.87
C LEU A 405 -2.07 -5.24 -2.77
N THR A 406 -1.34 -5.13 -3.89
CA THR A 406 0.13 -5.12 -3.88
C THR A 406 0.64 -3.69 -3.90
N ILE A 407 1.49 -3.35 -2.93
CA ILE A 407 2.16 -2.05 -2.82
C ILE A 407 3.67 -2.21 -2.74
N ASP A 408 4.39 -1.18 -3.19
CA ASP A 408 5.85 -1.10 -3.18
C ASP A 408 6.30 -0.27 -1.98
N ALA A 409 7.03 -0.91 -1.05
CA ALA A 409 7.53 -0.25 0.16
C ALA A 409 8.50 0.91 -0.14
N SER A 410 9.16 0.92 -1.30
CA SER A 410 10.06 2.00 -1.69
C SER A 410 9.35 3.31 -2.04
N THR A 411 8.03 3.25 -2.28
CA THR A 411 7.25 4.42 -2.71
C THR A 411 6.76 5.32 -1.57
N GLY A 412 7.00 4.93 -0.31
CA GLY A 412 6.65 5.72 0.87
C GLY A 412 5.16 6.07 0.93
N GLN A 413 4.82 7.33 1.23
CA GLN A 413 3.43 7.79 1.37
C GLN A 413 2.56 7.63 0.10
N ASN A 414 3.16 7.43 -1.08
CA ASN A 414 2.38 7.10 -2.27
C ASN A 414 1.65 5.75 -2.12
N ALA A 415 2.21 4.79 -1.39
CA ALA A 415 1.55 3.51 -1.11
C ALA A 415 0.31 3.71 -0.24
N VAL A 416 0.35 4.62 0.74
CA VAL A 416 -0.79 4.97 1.60
C VAL A 416 -1.92 5.57 0.76
N SER A 417 -1.59 6.52 -0.11
CA SER A 417 -2.56 7.14 -1.01
C SER A 417 -3.19 6.13 -1.97
N GLN A 418 -2.41 5.16 -2.46
CA GLN A 418 -2.91 4.06 -3.29
C GLN A 418 -3.84 3.15 -2.50
N ALA A 419 -3.45 2.73 -1.29
CA ALA A 419 -4.27 1.88 -0.44
C ALA A 419 -5.65 2.49 -0.19
N LYS A 420 -5.71 3.80 0.12
CA LYS A 420 -6.96 4.54 0.23
C LYS A 420 -7.81 4.46 -1.04
N LEU A 421 -7.24 4.80 -2.19
CA LEU A 421 -7.95 4.82 -3.47
C LEU A 421 -8.53 3.44 -3.86
N PHE A 422 -7.76 2.37 -3.71
CA PHE A 422 -8.24 1.02 -4.03
C PHE A 422 -9.26 0.52 -3.00
N HIS A 423 -9.08 0.84 -1.71
CA HIS A 423 -10.03 0.46 -0.67
C HIS A 423 -11.39 1.13 -0.85
N GLU A 424 -11.42 2.43 -1.16
CA GLU A 424 -12.65 3.15 -1.47
C GLU A 424 -13.36 2.59 -2.71
N ALA A 425 -12.61 2.08 -3.70
CA ALA A 425 -13.18 1.59 -4.95
C ALA A 425 -13.76 0.18 -4.85
N VAL A 426 -13.06 -0.76 -4.21
CA VAL A 426 -13.42 -2.19 -4.23
C VAL A 426 -13.46 -2.88 -2.87
N GLY A 427 -13.05 -2.22 -1.79
CA GLY A 427 -13.01 -2.81 -0.45
C GLY A 427 -11.93 -3.89 -0.33
N LEU A 428 -10.70 -3.46 -0.09
CA LEU A 428 -9.56 -4.37 0.10
C LEU A 428 -9.73 -5.25 1.35
N THR A 429 -9.32 -6.51 1.25
CA THR A 429 -9.35 -7.50 2.35
C THR A 429 -7.96 -7.95 2.78
N GLY A 430 -6.93 -7.63 1.99
CA GLY A 430 -5.55 -7.90 2.33
C GLY A 430 -4.55 -7.06 1.57
N ILE A 431 -3.36 -6.92 2.15
CA ILE A 431 -2.24 -6.17 1.60
C ILE A 431 -1.01 -7.07 1.48
N THR A 432 -0.33 -6.98 0.33
CA THR A 432 1.03 -7.48 0.13
C THR A 432 1.97 -6.30 -0.04
N LEU A 433 2.94 -6.16 0.85
CA LEU A 433 3.98 -5.13 0.76
C LEU A 433 5.25 -5.73 0.15
N THR A 434 5.76 -5.18 -0.94
CA THR A 434 6.92 -5.72 -1.66
C THR A 434 8.13 -4.79 -1.58
N LYS A 435 9.30 -5.29 -2.01
CA LYS A 435 10.56 -4.55 -2.12
C LYS A 435 11.06 -3.94 -0.81
N LEU A 436 10.77 -4.57 0.33
CA LEU A 436 11.29 -4.12 1.63
C LEU A 436 12.82 -4.22 1.71
N ASP A 437 13.42 -5.10 0.91
CA ASP A 437 14.87 -5.28 0.78
C ASP A 437 15.57 -4.12 0.06
N GLY A 438 14.84 -3.39 -0.78
CA GLY A 438 15.39 -2.33 -1.60
C GLY A 438 15.51 -0.98 -0.90
N THR A 439 14.82 -0.77 0.23
CA THR A 439 14.46 0.57 0.71
C THR A 439 14.88 0.84 2.16
N ALA A 440 15.20 2.11 2.44
CA ALA A 440 15.36 2.66 3.79
C ALA A 440 14.06 3.29 4.33
N LYS A 441 13.01 3.33 3.49
CA LYS A 441 11.69 3.93 3.74
C LYS A 441 10.66 2.89 4.19
N GLY A 442 11.09 1.91 5.00
CA GLY A 442 10.24 0.81 5.43
C GLY A 442 9.16 1.20 6.44
N GLY A 443 9.12 2.46 6.91
CA GLY A 443 8.12 2.96 7.86
C GLY A 443 6.68 2.96 7.31
N VAL A 444 6.52 2.90 5.99
CA VAL A 444 5.21 2.88 5.32
C VAL A 444 4.31 1.74 5.79
N ILE A 445 4.88 0.62 6.23
CA ILE A 445 4.13 -0.52 6.77
C ILE A 445 3.28 -0.12 7.98
N PHE A 446 3.81 0.75 8.85
CA PHE A 446 3.12 1.25 10.04
C PHE A 446 1.99 2.21 9.66
N SER A 447 2.24 3.08 8.67
CA SER A 447 1.22 4.01 8.16
C SER A 447 0.02 3.26 7.58
N VAL A 448 0.28 2.26 6.74
CA VAL A 448 -0.76 1.45 6.13
C VAL A 448 -1.52 0.63 7.17
N ALA A 449 -0.81 0.04 8.15
CA ALA A 449 -1.43 -0.72 9.23
C ALA A 449 -2.37 0.15 10.08
N ASP A 450 -1.89 1.32 10.52
CA ASP A 450 -2.63 2.18 11.44
C ASP A 450 -3.86 2.84 10.79
N GLN A 451 -3.72 3.31 9.55
CA GLN A 451 -4.79 4.07 8.89
C GLN A 451 -5.94 3.19 8.37
N PHE A 452 -5.64 2.00 7.87
CA PHE A 452 -6.65 1.20 7.17
C PHE A 452 -7.14 -0.01 7.97
N GLY A 453 -6.35 -0.54 8.90
CA GLY A 453 -6.71 -1.76 9.64
C GLY A 453 -6.94 -2.99 8.75
N ILE A 454 -6.50 -2.95 7.49
CA ILE A 454 -6.58 -4.07 6.55
C ILE A 454 -5.42 -5.02 6.86
N PRO A 455 -5.67 -6.34 6.98
CA PRO A 455 -4.61 -7.31 7.21
C PRO A 455 -3.47 -7.22 6.20
N ILE A 456 -2.24 -7.18 6.71
CA ILE A 456 -1.06 -7.39 5.88
C ILE A 456 -0.88 -8.90 5.80
N ARG A 457 -1.11 -9.46 4.61
CA ARG A 457 -1.04 -10.92 4.40
C ARG A 457 0.38 -11.37 4.13
N TYR A 458 1.11 -10.59 3.32
CA TYR A 458 2.46 -10.94 2.88
C TYR A 458 3.42 -9.75 2.86
N ILE A 459 4.70 -10.05 3.08
CA ILE A 459 5.83 -9.15 2.83
C ILE A 459 6.81 -9.78 1.83
N GLY A 460 7.28 -8.97 0.89
CA GLY A 460 8.28 -9.33 -0.11
C GLY A 460 9.63 -8.73 0.24
N VAL A 461 10.61 -9.58 0.51
CA VAL A 461 11.95 -9.24 1.02
C VAL A 461 13.08 -9.66 0.08
N GLY A 462 12.79 -9.78 -1.21
CA GLY A 462 13.73 -10.21 -2.24
C GLY A 462 13.05 -10.75 -3.50
N GLU A 463 13.84 -11.24 -4.45
CA GLU A 463 13.37 -11.67 -5.77
C GLU A 463 12.96 -13.15 -5.82
N ARG A 464 13.51 -14.00 -4.94
CA ARG A 464 13.27 -15.44 -4.99
C ARG A 464 11.85 -15.80 -4.53
N ILE A 465 11.40 -17.01 -4.85
CA ILE A 465 10.06 -17.47 -4.50
C ILE A 465 9.88 -17.51 -2.97
N GLU A 466 10.92 -17.96 -2.27
CA GLU A 466 10.98 -18.01 -0.82
C GLU A 466 11.11 -16.63 -0.14
N ASP A 467 11.23 -15.54 -0.91
CA ASP A 467 11.33 -14.18 -0.39
C ASP A 467 9.96 -13.48 -0.28
N LEU A 468 8.87 -14.12 -0.71
CA LEU A 468 7.51 -13.73 -0.31
C LEU A 468 7.13 -14.51 0.95
N ARG A 469 6.75 -13.81 2.01
CA ARG A 469 6.51 -14.42 3.32
C ARG A 469 5.15 -14.02 3.86
N PRO A 470 4.39 -14.96 4.47
CA PRO A 470 3.28 -14.58 5.32
C PRO A 470 3.76 -13.59 6.38
N PHE A 471 3.01 -12.52 6.56
CA PHE A 471 3.36 -11.50 7.53
C PHE A 471 3.18 -12.04 8.97
N LYS A 472 4.13 -11.65 9.82
CA LYS A 472 4.15 -11.94 11.25
C LYS A 472 4.67 -10.68 11.95
N ALA A 473 3.82 -10.01 12.71
CA ALA A 473 4.15 -8.74 13.35
C ALA A 473 5.34 -8.89 14.30
N ASP A 474 5.32 -9.92 15.16
CA ASP A 474 6.39 -10.18 16.12
C ASP A 474 7.74 -10.41 15.43
N ASP A 475 7.80 -11.30 14.43
CA ASP A 475 9.03 -11.60 13.70
C ASP A 475 9.56 -10.36 12.95
N PHE A 476 8.66 -9.52 12.43
CA PHE A 476 9.01 -8.27 11.74
C PHE A 476 9.59 -7.23 12.72
N ILE A 477 8.92 -7.00 13.84
CA ILE A 477 9.36 -6.07 14.89
C ILE A 477 10.69 -6.54 15.50
N GLU A 478 10.83 -7.82 15.81
CA GLU A 478 12.09 -8.38 16.29
C GLU A 478 13.20 -8.19 15.26
N ALA A 479 12.94 -8.42 13.97
CA ALA A 479 13.94 -8.22 12.93
C ALA A 479 14.35 -6.74 12.83
N LEU A 480 13.40 -5.81 12.90
CA LEU A 480 13.61 -4.36 12.81
C LEU A 480 14.39 -3.81 14.02
N PHE A 481 14.06 -4.24 15.23
CA PHE A 481 14.67 -3.74 16.48
C PHE A 481 15.86 -4.58 16.97
N ALA A 482 16.17 -5.70 16.33
CA ALA A 482 17.33 -6.48 16.73
C ALA A 482 18.64 -5.71 16.50
N ARG A 483 19.50 -5.71 17.53
CA ARG A 483 20.83 -5.13 17.49
C ARG A 483 21.71 -5.84 16.46
N GLU A 484 22.61 -5.09 15.82
CA GLU A 484 23.77 -5.69 15.15
C GLU A 484 24.75 -6.11 16.24
N ASP A 485 25.17 -7.37 16.20
CA ASP A 485 26.22 -7.91 17.08
C ASP A 485 27.61 -7.46 16.60
#